data_AF-A0A2D4L455-F1
#
_entry.id   AF-A0A2D4L455-F1
#
_cell.length_a   1.000
_cell.length_b   1.000
_cell.length_c   1.000
_cell.angle_alpha   90.00
_cell.angle_beta   90.00
_cell.angle_gamma   90.00
#
_symmetry.space_group_name_H-M   'P 1'
#
loop_
_entity.id
_entity.type
_entity.pdbx_description
1 polymer ?
#
loop_
_entity_poly.entity_id
_entity_poly.type
_entity_poly.pdbx_seq_one_letter_code
_entity_poly.pdbx_strand_id
1 'polypeptide(L)'
;MVVYKTDGEKIYYPADPPPYIDGIRINSPHYLTKITLTSPGTHTFTLVVSQYEKQNTIHYTLRVYSACKFTFSKIPTPYAVSKRMNGQWKGHSAGGCGNFRDTCKNNPIYQFQMDKTGPLLLELRGPRQYSVGLEVVTVSSIGDPGSLGFQKKNSGDYRCGFCYLEIENISPGTYNIIPSTFLPQQEGPFFLDFNTAIPLKISQLQ
;
A
#
# COMPACT_ATOMS: atom_id res chain seq x y z
N MET A 1 -7.29 18.78 6.37
CA MET A 1 -7.16 18.38 4.95
C MET A 1 -5.71 18.53 4.56
N VAL A 2 -5.17 17.59 3.79
CA VAL A 2 -3.78 17.60 3.34
C VAL A 2 -3.77 17.58 1.81
N VAL A 3 -2.89 18.36 1.20
CA VAL A 3 -2.77 18.50 -0.26
C VAL A 3 -1.41 17.99 -0.71
N TYR A 4 -1.39 17.18 -1.76
CA TYR A 4 -0.17 16.66 -2.38
C TYR A 4 -0.14 17.00 -3.88
N LYS A 5 1.06 17.00 -4.45
CA LYS A 5 1.31 17.09 -5.89
C LYS A 5 1.80 15.73 -6.40
N THR A 6 0.91 14.74 -6.40
CA THR A 6 1.19 13.38 -6.84
C THR A 6 0.37 12.99 -8.06
N ASP A 7 -0.07 13.97 -8.86
CA ASP A 7 -0.78 13.73 -10.12
C ASP A 7 -2.02 12.84 -10.03
N GLY A 8 -2.69 12.85 -8.87
CA GLY A 8 -3.88 12.05 -8.62
C GLY A 8 -3.59 10.67 -8.03
N GLU A 9 -2.33 10.34 -7.75
CA GLU A 9 -1.94 9.08 -7.13
C GLU A 9 -2.36 8.99 -5.67
N LYS A 10 -2.70 7.77 -5.24
CA LYS A 10 -3.14 7.49 -3.87
C LYS A 10 -1.98 7.64 -2.89
N ILE A 11 -2.25 8.31 -1.77
CA ILE A 11 -1.27 8.49 -0.68
C ILE A 11 -1.49 7.44 0.40
N TYR A 12 -0.46 6.64 0.67
CA TYR A 12 -0.46 5.62 1.73
C TYR A 12 0.25 6.10 2.99
N TYR A 13 1.35 6.82 2.83
CA TYR A 13 2.15 7.34 3.94
C TYR A 13 2.00 8.86 4.03
N PRO A 14 1.56 9.41 5.18
CA PRO A 14 1.31 10.85 5.30
C PRO A 14 2.52 11.75 5.03
N ALA A 15 3.73 11.25 5.30
CA ALA A 15 4.98 11.99 5.18
C ALA A 15 5.81 11.63 3.94
N ASP A 16 5.30 10.73 3.09
CA ASP A 16 6.04 10.21 1.94
C ASP A 16 5.10 9.99 0.75
N PRO A 17 5.12 10.89 -0.27
CA PRO A 17 5.94 12.10 -0.33
C PRO A 17 5.50 13.16 0.69
N PRO A 18 6.36 14.17 0.99
CA PRO A 18 5.97 15.25 1.88
C PRO A 18 4.77 16.04 1.31
N PRO A 19 3.83 16.47 2.15
CA PRO A 19 2.65 17.22 1.69
C PRO A 19 3.03 18.58 1.12
N TYR A 20 2.33 18.98 0.06
CA TYR A 20 2.43 20.34 -0.48
C TYR A 20 1.77 21.36 0.45
N ILE A 21 0.63 21.00 1.05
CA ILE A 21 -0.01 21.76 2.13
C ILE A 21 -0.43 20.77 3.21
N ASP A 22 0.19 20.85 4.39
CA ASP A 22 -0.26 20.12 5.58
C ASP A 22 -1.21 21.00 6.38
N GLY A 23 -2.50 20.84 6.11
CA GLY A 23 -3.51 21.62 6.80
C GLY A 23 -3.62 21.26 8.28
N ILE A 24 -3.77 22.28 9.12
CA ILE A 24 -3.95 22.10 10.56
C ILE A 24 -5.18 21.25 10.83
N ARG A 25 -5.01 20.22 11.65
CA ARG A 25 -6.11 19.36 12.11
C ARG A 25 -6.84 20.12 13.22
N ILE A 26 -8.11 20.45 12.97
CA ILE A 26 -8.93 21.25 13.87
C ILE A 26 -10.26 20.54 14.16
N ASN A 27 -10.83 20.82 15.33
CA ASN A 27 -12.14 20.27 15.75
C ASN A 27 -13.32 21.14 15.29
N SER A 28 -13.10 22.07 14.35
CA SER A 28 -14.14 22.90 13.75
C SER A 28 -14.83 22.15 12.60
N PRO A 29 -16.14 22.37 12.36
CA PRO A 29 -16.84 21.77 11.20
C PRO A 29 -16.32 22.29 9.85
N HIS A 30 -15.58 23.40 9.85
CA HIS A 30 -15.13 24.06 8.63
C HIS A 30 -13.63 24.31 8.63
N TYR A 31 -13.00 23.90 7.53
CA TYR A 31 -11.60 24.16 7.23
C TYR A 31 -11.47 24.60 5.78
N LEU A 32 -10.76 25.70 5.53
CA LEU A 32 -10.50 26.23 4.20
C LEU A 32 -9.00 26.14 3.89
N THR A 33 -8.66 25.52 2.76
CA THR A 33 -7.31 25.58 2.19
C THR A 33 -7.36 26.33 0.89
N LYS A 34 -6.44 27.28 0.73
CA LYS A 34 -6.24 28.02 -0.52
C LYS A 34 -5.05 27.44 -1.25
N ILE A 35 -5.25 27.04 -2.51
CA ILE A 35 -4.19 26.63 -3.43
C ILE A 35 -3.98 27.78 -4.41
N THR A 36 -2.77 28.32 -4.43
CA THR A 36 -2.40 29.40 -5.37
C THR A 36 -1.65 28.80 -6.54
N LEU A 37 -2.16 28.99 -7.76
CA LEU A 37 -1.48 28.58 -8.99
C LEU A 37 -0.50 29.67 -9.40
N THR A 38 0.80 29.36 -9.40
CA THR A 38 1.87 30.34 -9.70
C THR A 38 2.45 30.21 -11.10
N SER A 39 2.12 29.14 -11.84
CA SER A 39 2.56 28.94 -13.22
C SER A 39 1.39 28.65 -14.16
N PRO A 40 1.50 29.00 -15.45
CA PRO A 40 0.53 28.61 -16.47
C PRO A 40 0.46 27.08 -16.64
N GLY A 41 -0.69 26.60 -17.15
CA GLY A 41 -0.88 25.19 -17.53
C GLY A 41 -1.87 24.44 -16.63
N THR A 42 -1.96 23.13 -16.85
CA THR A 42 -2.79 22.22 -16.05
C THR A 42 -2.05 21.82 -14.79
N HIS A 43 -2.74 21.88 -13.65
CA HIS A 43 -2.20 21.47 -12.35
C HIS A 43 -3.09 20.38 -11.75
N THR A 44 -2.48 19.29 -11.32
CA THR A 44 -3.18 18.17 -10.67
C THR A 44 -2.77 18.10 -9.21
N PHE A 45 -3.76 17.95 -8.33
CA PHE A 45 -3.55 17.85 -6.89
C PHE A 45 -4.28 16.63 -6.33
N THR A 46 -3.65 15.98 -5.36
CA THR A 46 -4.27 14.92 -4.57
C THR A 46 -4.73 15.47 -3.23
N LEU A 47 -6.01 15.32 -2.93
CA LEU A 47 -6.61 15.80 -1.69
C LEU A 47 -6.86 14.63 -0.73
N VAL A 48 -6.27 14.70 0.46
CA VAL A 48 -6.45 13.71 1.52
C VAL A 48 -7.24 14.32 2.67
N VAL A 49 -8.39 13.74 2.96
CA VAL A 49 -9.14 14.04 4.18
C VAL A 49 -8.62 13.13 5.28
N SER A 50 -7.82 13.73 6.17
CA SER A 50 -7.20 13.03 7.29
C SER A 50 -7.86 13.43 8.62
N GLN A 51 -7.87 12.49 9.56
CA GLN A 51 -8.31 12.67 10.93
C GLN A 51 -7.12 12.40 11.86
N TYR A 52 -6.88 13.30 12.82
CA TYR A 52 -5.95 13.03 13.92
C TYR A 52 -6.54 11.94 14.81
N GLU A 53 -5.76 10.90 15.16
CA GLU A 53 -6.19 9.82 16.06
C GLU A 53 -7.63 9.34 15.78
N LYS A 54 -7.79 8.50 14.76
CA LYS A 54 -9.11 7.97 14.34
C LYS A 54 -9.81 7.22 15.50
N GLN A 55 -10.63 7.92 16.28
CA GLN A 55 -11.47 7.37 17.35
C GLN A 55 -12.88 7.08 16.86
N ASN A 56 -13.42 7.92 15.97
CA ASN A 56 -14.77 7.81 15.43
C ASN A 56 -14.78 8.01 13.92
N THR A 57 -15.74 7.37 13.23
CA THR A 57 -16.01 7.64 11.82
C THR A 57 -16.60 9.04 11.66
N ILE A 58 -16.00 9.85 10.80
CA ILE A 58 -16.49 11.18 10.45
C ILE A 58 -17.07 11.19 9.04
N HIS A 59 -18.17 11.89 8.86
CA HIS A 59 -18.71 12.23 7.55
C HIS A 59 -18.24 13.63 7.17
N TYR A 60 -17.90 13.82 5.91
CA TYR A 60 -17.39 15.09 5.41
C TYR A 60 -17.99 15.40 4.05
N THR A 61 -18.03 16.70 3.74
CA THR A 61 -18.31 17.20 2.39
C THR A 61 -17.10 18.02 1.95
N LEU A 62 -16.60 17.75 0.75
CA LEU A 62 -15.55 18.57 0.13
C LEU A 62 -16.21 19.47 -0.93
N ARG A 63 -15.98 20.78 -0.83
CA ARG A 63 -16.41 21.77 -1.82
C ARG A 63 -15.18 22.44 -2.40
N VAL A 64 -15.10 22.50 -3.72
CA VAL A 64 -13.99 23.13 -4.45
C VAL A 64 -14.55 24.34 -5.18
N TYR A 65 -13.96 25.51 -4.91
CA TYR A 65 -14.23 26.75 -5.61
C TYR A 65 -13.01 27.09 -6.45
N SER A 66 -13.21 27.36 -7.74
CA SER A 66 -12.12 27.63 -8.67
C SER A 66 -12.46 28.82 -9.55
N ALA A 67 -11.48 29.67 -9.82
CA ALA A 67 -11.56 30.74 -10.80
C ALA A 67 -11.30 30.25 -12.24
N CYS A 68 -10.85 29.00 -12.40
CA CYS A 68 -10.61 28.37 -13.69
C CYS A 68 -11.41 27.07 -13.84
N LYS A 69 -11.54 26.58 -15.07
CA LYS A 69 -12.14 25.28 -15.35
C LYS A 69 -11.37 24.20 -14.61
N PHE A 70 -12.09 23.29 -13.95
CA PHE A 70 -11.49 22.20 -13.19
C PHE A 70 -12.34 20.93 -13.30
N THR A 71 -11.71 19.81 -12.99
CA THR A 71 -12.36 18.53 -12.74
C THR A 71 -12.10 18.11 -11.30
N PHE A 72 -13.09 17.46 -10.68
CA PHE A 72 -12.98 16.95 -9.33
C PHE A 72 -13.64 15.59 -9.24
N SER A 73 -12.84 14.57 -8.97
CA SER A 73 -13.26 13.19 -8.93
C SER A 73 -12.51 12.43 -7.83
N LYS A 74 -13.04 11.25 -7.47
CA LYS A 74 -12.28 10.29 -6.67
C LYS A 74 -11.12 9.74 -7.50
N ILE A 75 -10.02 9.43 -6.83
CA ILE A 75 -8.89 8.72 -7.45
C ILE A 75 -9.42 7.40 -8.03
N PRO A 76 -9.26 7.15 -9.34
CA PRO A 76 -9.61 5.87 -9.94
C PRO A 76 -8.82 4.73 -9.27
N THR A 77 -9.49 3.61 -8.97
CA THR A 77 -8.81 2.41 -8.50
C THR A 77 -8.62 1.47 -9.69
N PRO A 78 -7.38 1.07 -10.03
CA PRO A 78 -7.16 0.05 -11.05
C PRO A 78 -7.51 -1.36 -10.53
N TYR A 79 -7.78 -1.49 -9.23
CA TYR A 79 -8.08 -2.74 -8.56
C TYR A 79 -9.60 -2.96 -8.50
N ALA A 80 -10.09 -3.93 -9.28
CA ALA A 80 -11.49 -4.35 -9.29
C ALA A 80 -11.76 -5.46 -8.26
N VAL A 81 -10.72 -6.19 -7.84
CA VAL A 81 -10.80 -7.29 -6.89
C VAL A 81 -9.90 -7.01 -5.70
N SER A 82 -10.43 -7.23 -4.50
CA SER A 82 -9.68 -7.21 -3.25
C SER A 82 -9.91 -8.53 -2.51
N LYS A 83 -8.83 -9.25 -2.19
CA LYS A 83 -8.88 -10.52 -1.45
C LYS A 83 -7.99 -10.44 -0.22
N ARG A 84 -8.59 -10.65 0.95
CA ARG A 84 -7.89 -10.65 2.25
C ARG A 84 -7.51 -12.07 2.66
N MET A 85 -6.26 -12.24 3.06
CA MET A 85 -5.78 -13.41 3.79
C MET A 85 -5.56 -13.02 5.26
N ASN A 86 -6.06 -13.85 6.17
CA ASN A 86 -5.83 -13.68 7.62
C ASN A 86 -4.71 -14.63 8.03
N GLY A 87 -3.60 -14.07 8.52
CA GLY A 87 -2.44 -14.85 8.96
C GLY A 87 -1.99 -14.47 10.36
N GLN A 88 -0.94 -15.12 10.84
CA GLN A 88 -0.29 -14.77 12.10
C GLN A 88 1.20 -15.15 12.05
N TRP A 89 2.03 -14.38 12.75
CA TRP A 89 3.36 -14.82 13.16
C TRP A 89 3.23 -15.49 14.52
N LYS A 90 3.64 -16.76 14.65
CA LYS A 90 3.54 -17.52 15.89
C LYS A 90 4.61 -18.61 15.99
N GLY A 91 5.27 -18.72 17.13
CA GLY A 91 6.31 -19.71 17.38
C GLY A 91 7.38 -19.68 16.29
N HIS A 92 7.57 -20.81 15.61
CA HIS A 92 8.57 -20.95 14.56
C HIS A 92 8.40 -19.97 13.39
N SER A 93 7.17 -19.54 13.10
CA SER A 93 6.86 -18.63 11.98
C SER A 93 7.10 -17.14 12.29
N ALA A 94 7.42 -16.79 13.53
CA ALA A 94 7.84 -15.43 13.90
C ALA A 94 9.34 -15.22 13.57
N GLY A 95 9.67 -15.29 12.29
CA GLY A 95 11.05 -15.40 11.78
C GLY A 95 11.82 -14.08 11.65
N GLY A 96 11.14 -12.92 11.72
CA GLY A 96 11.77 -11.62 11.55
C GLY A 96 12.22 -11.33 10.11
N CYS A 97 12.87 -10.19 9.88
CA CYS A 97 13.28 -9.77 8.55
C CYS A 97 14.51 -10.52 8.01
N GLY A 98 14.89 -10.25 6.76
CA GLY A 98 16.03 -10.90 6.09
C GLY A 98 17.40 -10.74 6.77
N ASN A 99 17.52 -9.86 7.77
CA ASN A 99 18.72 -9.76 8.60
C ASN A 99 18.93 -11.00 9.48
N PHE A 100 17.85 -11.73 9.80
CA PHE A 100 17.84 -12.91 10.65
C PHE A 100 17.83 -14.19 9.82
N ARG A 101 18.92 -14.45 9.07
CA ARG A 101 19.01 -15.51 8.05
C ARG A 101 18.59 -16.90 8.52
N ASP A 102 18.82 -17.23 9.78
CA ASP A 102 18.49 -18.55 10.34
C ASP A 102 16.98 -18.77 10.54
N THR A 103 16.22 -17.68 10.71
CA THR A 103 14.81 -17.72 11.10
C THR A 103 13.88 -17.08 10.08
N CYS A 104 14.36 -16.16 9.24
CA CYS A 104 13.53 -15.45 8.26
C CYS A 104 12.88 -16.37 7.22
N LYS A 105 13.50 -17.53 6.94
CA LYS A 105 12.97 -18.58 6.06
C LYS A 105 11.73 -19.28 6.62
N ASN A 106 11.44 -19.11 7.91
CA ASN A 106 10.31 -19.74 8.59
C ASN A 106 9.05 -18.86 8.57
N ASN A 107 9.14 -17.60 8.14
CA ASN A 107 7.97 -16.71 8.05
C ASN A 107 6.90 -17.31 7.13
N PRO A 108 5.61 -17.00 7.34
CA PRO A 108 4.54 -17.49 6.48
C PRO A 108 4.82 -17.20 5.01
N ILE A 109 4.45 -18.11 4.11
CA ILE A 109 4.59 -17.92 2.67
C ILE A 109 3.23 -18.09 2.01
N TYR A 110 2.81 -17.08 1.25
CA TYR A 110 1.60 -17.15 0.42
C TYR A 110 2.01 -17.19 -1.05
N GLN A 111 1.43 -18.10 -1.82
CA GLN A 111 1.66 -18.17 -3.26
C GLN A 111 0.43 -17.71 -4.02
N PHE A 112 0.65 -16.88 -5.03
CA PHE A 112 -0.38 -16.46 -5.97
C PHE A 112 0.10 -16.61 -7.41
N GLN A 113 -0.87 -16.77 -8.31
CA GLN A 113 -0.63 -16.89 -9.75
C GLN A 113 -1.25 -15.71 -10.48
N MET A 114 -0.46 -15.07 -11.35
CA MET A 114 -0.92 -14.05 -12.29
C MET A 114 -1.09 -14.71 -13.67
N ASP A 115 -2.31 -14.69 -14.20
CA ASP A 115 -2.60 -15.26 -15.53
C ASP A 115 -2.31 -14.28 -16.68
N LYS A 116 -2.35 -12.97 -16.38
CA LYS A 116 -2.15 -11.87 -17.35
C LYS A 116 -1.39 -10.74 -16.68
N THR A 117 -0.69 -9.95 -17.49
CA THR A 117 -0.06 -8.72 -17.00
C THR A 117 -1.10 -7.77 -16.44
N GLY A 118 -0.82 -7.15 -15.31
CA GLY A 118 -1.70 -6.13 -14.76
C GLY A 118 -1.22 -5.53 -13.44
N PRO A 119 -2.04 -4.67 -12.82
CA PRO A 119 -1.70 -3.99 -11.59
C PRO A 119 -1.91 -4.90 -10.37
N LEU A 120 -0.96 -4.83 -9.45
CA LEU A 120 -0.98 -5.52 -8.16
C LEU A 120 -0.64 -4.53 -7.05
N LEU A 121 -1.52 -4.45 -6.05
CA LEU A 121 -1.25 -3.77 -4.79
C LEU A 121 -1.40 -4.76 -3.64
N LEU A 122 -0.31 -4.94 -2.91
CA LEU A 122 -0.25 -5.73 -1.68
C LEU A 122 -0.26 -4.79 -0.49
N GLU A 123 -1.11 -5.05 0.49
CA GLU A 123 -1.12 -4.33 1.76
C GLU A 123 -0.97 -5.31 2.91
N LEU A 124 -0.03 -5.05 3.82
CA LEU A 124 0.16 -5.82 5.04
C LEU A 124 -0.23 -4.96 6.23
N ARG A 125 -1.14 -5.48 7.07
CA ARG A 125 -1.59 -4.84 8.32
C ARG A 125 -1.27 -5.77 9.48
N GLY A 126 -0.46 -5.32 10.43
CA GLY A 126 -0.12 -6.04 11.65
C GLY A 126 -0.40 -5.22 12.92
N PRO A 127 0.03 -5.72 14.09
CA PRO A 127 -0.07 -4.97 15.34
C PRO A 127 0.69 -3.64 15.25
N ARG A 128 0.12 -2.55 15.80
CA ARG A 128 0.71 -1.21 15.70
C ARG A 128 2.11 -1.10 16.32
N GLN A 129 2.42 -1.95 17.31
CA GLN A 129 3.71 -2.00 17.96
C GLN A 129 4.82 -2.68 17.13
N TYR A 130 4.48 -3.39 16.04
CA TYR A 130 5.45 -4.08 15.22
C TYR A 130 5.70 -3.34 13.92
N SER A 131 6.97 -3.16 13.59
CA SER A 131 7.37 -2.75 12.25
C SER A 131 7.24 -3.94 11.32
N VAL A 132 6.41 -3.81 10.28
CA VAL A 132 6.09 -4.88 9.33
C VAL A 132 6.65 -4.57 7.94
N GLY A 133 6.93 -5.62 7.19
CA GLY A 133 7.41 -5.58 5.82
C GLY A 133 6.93 -6.80 5.04
N LEU A 134 6.91 -6.71 3.71
CA LEU A 134 6.63 -7.85 2.86
C LEU A 134 7.63 -7.93 1.71
N GLU A 135 7.85 -9.16 1.26
CA GLU A 135 8.69 -9.48 0.12
C GLU A 135 7.90 -10.29 -0.90
N VAL A 136 8.12 -10.03 -2.19
CA VAL A 136 7.58 -10.80 -3.31
C VAL A 136 8.73 -11.41 -4.07
N VAL A 137 8.70 -12.72 -4.24
CA VAL A 137 9.72 -13.50 -4.96
C VAL A 137 9.07 -14.20 -6.15
N THR A 138 9.69 -14.09 -7.32
CA THR A 138 9.24 -14.80 -8.52
C THR A 138 9.65 -16.26 -8.43
N VAL A 139 8.67 -17.17 -8.51
CA VAL A 139 8.90 -18.62 -8.54
C VAL A 139 9.05 -19.10 -9.98
N SER A 140 8.15 -18.64 -10.85
CA SER A 140 8.21 -18.92 -12.28
C SER A 140 7.60 -17.75 -13.06
N SER A 141 8.21 -17.40 -14.19
CA SER A 141 7.67 -16.43 -15.14
C SER A 141 7.25 -17.15 -16.41
N ILE A 142 6.13 -16.76 -16.99
CA ILE A 142 5.68 -17.25 -18.29
C ILE A 142 6.13 -16.23 -19.35
N GLY A 143 6.98 -16.67 -20.29
CA GLY A 143 7.55 -15.82 -21.33
C GLY A 143 8.90 -15.19 -20.97
N ASP A 144 9.45 -14.38 -21.88
CA ASP A 144 10.67 -13.62 -21.63
C ASP A 144 10.37 -12.50 -20.60
N PRO A 145 11.04 -12.50 -19.43
CA PRO A 145 10.80 -11.50 -18.39
C PRO A 145 11.03 -10.05 -18.87
N GLY A 146 11.81 -9.83 -19.93
CA GLY A 146 12.08 -8.50 -20.46
C GLY A 146 12.48 -7.50 -19.37
N SER A 147 12.05 -6.24 -19.50
CA SER A 147 12.29 -5.18 -18.51
C SER A 147 11.35 -5.22 -17.29
N LEU A 148 10.28 -6.01 -17.34
CA LEU A 148 9.25 -6.08 -16.29
C LEU A 148 9.52 -7.18 -15.26
N GLY A 149 10.35 -8.16 -15.60
CA GLY A 149 10.72 -9.25 -14.72
C GLY A 149 11.58 -8.79 -13.55
N PHE A 150 11.33 -9.38 -12.40
CA PHE A 150 12.16 -9.22 -11.21
C PHE A 150 12.31 -10.58 -10.54
N GLN A 151 13.44 -10.82 -9.86
CA GLN A 151 13.57 -11.99 -8.99
C GLN A 151 12.93 -11.73 -7.63
N LYS A 152 13.07 -10.51 -7.11
CA LYS A 152 12.60 -10.11 -5.79
C LYS A 152 12.23 -8.62 -5.74
N LYS A 153 11.12 -8.29 -5.07
CA LYS A 153 10.68 -6.93 -4.69
C LYS A 153 10.26 -6.92 -3.23
N ASN A 154 10.28 -5.76 -2.58
CA ASN A 154 9.86 -5.62 -1.18
C ASN A 154 9.13 -4.29 -0.97
N SER A 155 8.45 -4.15 0.17
CA SER A 155 7.71 -2.93 0.56
C SER A 155 8.60 -1.73 0.95
N GLY A 156 9.92 -1.85 0.84
CA GLY A 156 10.88 -0.88 1.38
C GLY A 156 11.06 -1.00 2.89
N ASP A 157 11.25 0.15 3.57
CA ASP A 157 11.46 0.21 5.01
C ASP A 157 10.32 -0.43 5.80
N TYR A 158 10.67 -1.12 6.88
CA TYR A 158 9.69 -1.71 7.79
C TYR A 158 8.97 -0.60 8.56
N ARG A 159 7.64 -0.64 8.56
CA ARG A 159 6.80 0.43 9.13
C ARG A 159 5.80 -0.11 10.15
N CYS A 160 5.53 0.67 11.19
CA CYS A 160 4.68 0.25 12.29
C CYS A 160 3.25 -0.05 11.83
N GLY A 161 2.80 -1.30 12.01
CA GLY A 161 1.43 -1.76 11.79
C GLY A 161 0.94 -1.81 10.34
N PHE A 162 1.59 -1.14 9.39
CA PHE A 162 1.17 -1.11 7.99
C PHE A 162 2.33 -0.90 7.01
N CYS A 163 2.37 -1.70 5.96
CA CYS A 163 3.16 -1.41 4.75
C CYS A 163 2.41 -1.83 3.49
N TYR A 164 2.88 -1.38 2.33
CA TYR A 164 2.34 -1.78 1.04
C TYR A 164 3.45 -2.00 0.00
N LEU A 165 3.11 -2.70 -1.08
CA LEU A 165 3.90 -2.81 -2.29
C LEU A 165 2.97 -2.70 -3.49
N GLU A 166 3.26 -1.74 -4.38
CA GLU A 166 2.54 -1.54 -5.62
C GLU A 166 3.43 -1.92 -6.82
N ILE A 167 2.87 -2.72 -7.72
CA ILE A 167 3.51 -3.13 -8.97
C ILE A 167 2.47 -2.89 -10.08
N GLU A 168 2.69 -1.82 -10.84
CA GLU A 168 1.76 -1.39 -11.90
C GLU A 168 1.56 -2.44 -12.98
N ASN A 169 2.64 -3.16 -13.33
CA ASN A 169 2.66 -4.18 -14.38
C ASN A 169 3.41 -5.42 -13.90
N ILE A 170 2.74 -6.30 -13.13
CA ILE A 170 3.30 -7.62 -12.79
C ILE A 170 3.05 -8.58 -13.95
N SER A 171 4.09 -9.27 -14.41
CA SER A 171 4.00 -10.24 -15.50
C SER A 171 3.20 -11.49 -15.11
N PRO A 172 2.74 -12.30 -16.08
CA PRO A 172 2.16 -13.61 -15.80
C PRO A 172 3.20 -14.56 -15.20
N GLY A 173 2.82 -15.29 -14.17
CA GLY A 173 3.76 -16.13 -13.43
C GLY A 173 3.24 -16.56 -12.07
N THR A 174 4.09 -17.31 -11.36
CA THR A 174 3.86 -17.73 -9.98
C THR A 174 4.78 -16.95 -9.05
N TYR A 175 4.20 -16.43 -7.97
CA TYR A 175 4.90 -15.54 -7.05
C TYR A 175 4.64 -15.96 -5.61
N ASN A 176 5.69 -15.90 -4.79
CA ASN A 176 5.61 -16.09 -3.34
C ASN A 176 5.65 -14.73 -2.65
N ILE A 177 4.86 -14.58 -1.58
CA ILE A 177 4.83 -13.42 -0.70
C ILE A 177 5.21 -13.87 0.69
N ILE A 178 6.16 -13.15 1.29
CA ILE A 178 6.66 -13.40 2.64
C ILE A 178 6.39 -12.15 3.49
N PRO A 179 5.29 -12.10 4.26
CA PRO A 179 5.09 -11.08 5.28
C PRO A 179 5.92 -11.37 6.53
N SER A 180 6.58 -10.36 7.07
CA SER A 180 7.41 -10.50 8.26
C SER A 180 7.36 -9.26 9.16
N THR A 181 7.63 -9.46 10.43
CA THR A 181 8.01 -8.39 11.36
C THR A 181 9.49 -8.05 11.20
N PHE A 182 9.92 -6.90 11.71
CA PHE A 182 11.33 -6.52 11.65
C PHE A 182 12.19 -7.45 12.52
N LEU A 183 11.79 -7.66 13.78
CA LEU A 183 12.48 -8.55 14.71
C LEU A 183 11.81 -9.93 14.76
N PRO A 184 12.57 -11.02 14.99
CA PRO A 184 12.01 -12.34 15.23
C PRO A 184 11.28 -12.39 16.57
N GLN A 185 10.52 -13.47 16.79
CA GLN A 185 9.74 -13.73 18.02
C GLN A 185 8.65 -12.69 18.33
N GLN A 186 8.32 -11.82 17.36
CA GLN A 186 7.18 -10.93 17.45
C GLN A 186 5.93 -11.67 16.97
N GLU A 187 5.15 -12.19 17.92
CA GLU A 187 3.94 -12.94 17.63
C GLU A 187 2.70 -12.04 17.52
N GLY A 188 1.88 -12.27 16.50
CA GLY A 188 0.64 -11.53 16.35
C GLY A 188 -0.08 -11.81 15.03
N PRO A 189 -1.37 -11.45 14.97
CA PRO A 189 -2.17 -11.59 13.75
C PRO A 189 -1.77 -10.53 12.71
N PHE A 190 -1.99 -10.86 11.44
CA PHE A 190 -1.90 -9.89 10.35
C PHE A 190 -2.99 -10.12 9.29
N PHE A 191 -3.26 -9.07 8.52
CA PHE A 191 -4.03 -9.13 7.30
C PHE A 191 -3.13 -8.84 6.10
N LEU A 192 -3.19 -9.70 5.09
CA LEU A 192 -2.52 -9.52 3.82
C LEU A 192 -3.60 -9.36 2.73
N ASP A 193 -3.71 -8.15 2.19
CA ASP A 193 -4.69 -7.80 1.17
C ASP A 193 -4.05 -7.80 -0.23
N PHE A 194 -4.68 -8.51 -1.15
CA PHE A 194 -4.30 -8.59 -2.55
C PHE A 194 -5.32 -7.80 -3.36
N ASN A 195 -4.89 -6.68 -3.93
CA ASN A 195 -5.72 -5.82 -4.75
C ASN A 195 -5.23 -5.94 -6.20
N THR A 196 -6.12 -6.34 -7.10
CA THR A 196 -5.79 -6.65 -8.50
C THR A 196 -6.93 -6.29 -9.45
N ALA A 197 -6.63 -6.22 -10.75
CA ALA A 197 -7.65 -6.03 -11.78
C ALA A 197 -8.52 -7.29 -12.00
N ILE A 198 -8.01 -8.49 -11.71
CA ILE A 198 -8.67 -9.78 -11.97
C ILE A 198 -8.59 -10.71 -10.75
N PRO A 199 -9.53 -11.65 -10.57
CA PRO A 199 -9.49 -12.60 -9.46
C PRO A 199 -8.20 -13.42 -9.40
N LEU A 200 -7.66 -13.61 -8.19
CA LEU A 200 -6.45 -14.39 -7.96
C LEU A 200 -6.72 -15.69 -7.19
N LYS A 201 -6.06 -16.76 -7.63
CA LYS A 201 -5.85 -17.95 -6.82
C LYS A 201 -4.68 -17.70 -5.87
N ILE A 202 -4.92 -17.94 -4.59
CA ILE A 202 -3.95 -17.70 -3.51
C ILE A 202 -3.98 -18.92 -2.60
N SER A 203 -2.81 -19.43 -2.25
CA SER A 203 -2.63 -20.53 -1.31
C SER A 203 -1.59 -20.16 -0.26
N GLN A 204 -1.72 -20.70 0.95
CA GLN A 204 -0.67 -20.61 1.96
C GLN A 204 0.22 -21.86 1.83
N LEU A 205 1.53 -21.66 1.71
CA LEU A 205 2.51 -22.73 1.61
C LEU A 205 3.08 -23.13 2.97
N GLN A 206 3.24 -22.15 3.87
CA GLN A 206 3.61 -22.35 5.28
C GLN A 206 3.01 -21.26 6.17
#